data_AF-A0A376TYD2-F1
#
_entry.id   AF-A0A376TYD2-F1
#
_cell.length_a   1.000
_cell.length_b   1.000
_cell.length_c   1.000
_cell.angle_alpha   90.00
_cell.angle_beta   90.00
_cell.angle_gamma   90.00
#
_symmetry.space_group_name_H-M   'P 1'
#
loop_
_entity.id
_entity.type
_entity.pdbx_description
1 polymer ?
#
loop_
_entity_poly.entity_id
_entity_poly.type
_entity_poly.pdbx_seq_one_letter_code
_entity_poly.pdbx_strand_id
1 'polypeptide(L)'
;MGEQIRKDITVVMVAPKCPGTEVREEYKRGFGVPTLIAVHPENDPKGEGMAIAKAWAAATGGHRAGVLESSFVAEVKSDLMGEQPSCAVCCRLARCCASTSWWKRAPIRHTQKN
;
A
#
# COMPACT_ATOMS: atom_id res chain seq x y z
N MET A 1 21.26 -13.93 -7.10
CA MET A 1 22.41 -13.24 -6.49
C MET A 1 21.84 -12.23 -5.52
N GLY A 2 21.77 -12.56 -4.23
CA GLY A 2 21.30 -11.63 -3.20
C GLY A 2 22.52 -10.92 -2.62
N GLU A 3 22.57 -9.60 -2.76
CA GLU A 3 23.64 -8.79 -2.19
C GLU A 3 23.43 -8.72 -0.68
N GLN A 4 24.43 -9.14 0.10
CA GLN A 4 24.34 -9.18 1.55
C GLN A 4 24.67 -7.81 2.13
N ILE A 5 23.78 -7.29 2.97
CA ILE A 5 24.00 -6.04 3.70
C ILE A 5 25.04 -6.28 4.80
N ARG A 6 25.89 -5.29 5.03
CA ARG A 6 26.93 -5.35 6.06
C ARG A 6 26.30 -5.58 7.45
N LYS A 7 26.92 -6.45 8.25
CA LYS A 7 26.35 -6.98 9.52
C LYS A 7 26.30 -5.98 10.68
N ASP A 8 27.00 -4.85 10.56
CA ASP A 8 27.02 -3.73 11.49
C ASP A 8 25.84 -2.77 11.32
N ILE A 9 25.08 -2.89 10.23
CA ILE A 9 23.98 -1.98 9.90
C ILE A 9 22.64 -2.59 10.34
N THR A 10 21.85 -1.79 11.05
CA THR A 10 20.47 -2.11 11.37
C THR A 10 19.56 -1.79 10.17
N VAL A 11 18.77 -2.76 9.72
CA VAL A 11 17.88 -2.59 8.55
C VAL A 11 16.43 -2.58 8.97
N VAL A 12 15.77 -1.46 8.71
CA VAL A 12 14.36 -1.21 9.04
C VAL A 12 13.60 -0.77 7.80
N MET A 13 12.31 -1.07 7.75
CA MET A 13 11.40 -0.65 6.69
C MET A 13 10.20 0.06 7.29
N VAL A 14 9.83 1.17 6.65
CA VAL A 14 8.62 1.96 6.95
C VAL A 14 7.91 2.20 5.62
N ALA A 15 6.76 1.57 5.42
CA ALA A 15 6.05 1.54 4.16
C ALA A 15 4.64 2.14 4.33
N PRO A 16 4.42 3.42 3.97
CA PRO A 16 3.09 4.01 3.93
C PRO A 16 2.31 3.50 2.71
N LYS A 17 1.05 3.12 2.88
CA LYS A 17 0.19 2.58 1.81
C LYS A 17 -0.51 3.65 0.95
N CYS A 18 0.09 4.84 0.81
CA CYS A 18 -0.43 5.94 -0.02
C CYS A 18 0.70 6.62 -0.82
N PRO A 19 0.38 7.32 -1.91
CA PRO A 19 1.34 8.15 -2.64
C PRO A 19 1.92 9.26 -1.75
N GLY A 20 3.17 9.64 -2.01
CA GLY A 20 3.90 10.60 -1.18
C GLY A 20 3.24 12.00 -1.07
N THR A 21 2.46 12.40 -2.07
CA THR A 21 1.68 13.65 -2.03
C THR A 21 0.59 13.59 -0.96
N GLU A 22 -0.18 12.50 -0.93
CA GLU A 22 -1.24 12.28 0.07
C GLU A 22 -0.67 12.16 1.48
N VAL A 23 0.47 11.46 1.63
CA VAL A 23 1.16 11.35 2.93
C VAL A 23 1.46 12.75 3.51
N ARG A 24 1.90 13.69 2.67
CA ARG A 24 2.17 15.06 3.12
C ARG A 24 0.90 15.87 3.37
N GLU A 25 -0.14 15.69 2.57
CA GLU A 25 -1.42 16.39 2.75
C GLU A 25 -2.14 15.96 4.02
N GLU A 26 -2.26 14.66 4.26
CA GLU A 26 -2.87 14.11 5.47
C GLU A 26 -2.07 14.49 6.72
N TYR A 27 -0.73 14.48 6.64
CA TYR A 27 0.11 14.95 7.73
C TYR A 27 -0.20 16.42 8.11
N LYS A 28 -0.37 17.30 7.11
CA LYS A 28 -0.72 18.72 7.33
C LYS A 28 -2.12 18.88 7.93
N ARG A 29 -3.07 18.03 7.55
CA ARG A 29 -4.43 18.00 8.10
C ARG A 29 -4.49 17.49 9.54
N GLY A 30 -3.37 17.03 10.10
CA GLY A 30 -3.33 16.42 11.42
C GLY A 30 -3.74 14.95 11.42
N PHE A 31 -4.01 14.37 10.25
CA PHE A 31 -4.26 12.95 10.04
C PHE A 31 -2.96 12.22 9.70
N GLY A 32 -3.08 10.93 9.40
CA GLY A 32 -1.97 10.06 9.06
C GLY A 32 -2.37 9.07 7.98
N VAL A 33 -1.38 8.33 7.47
CA VAL A 33 -1.57 7.26 6.52
C VAL A 33 -1.23 5.93 7.20
N PRO A 34 -2.02 4.86 7.01
CA PRO A 34 -1.69 3.55 7.54
C PRO A 34 -0.30 3.12 7.04
N THR A 35 0.57 2.77 7.99
CA THR A 35 1.98 2.52 7.71
C THR A 35 2.36 1.14 8.23
N LEU A 36 3.04 0.36 7.40
CA LEU A 36 3.64 -0.91 7.80
C LEU A 36 5.07 -0.68 8.26
N ILE A 37 5.47 -1.39 9.31
CA ILE A 37 6.84 -1.40 9.79
C ILE A 37 7.38 -2.83 9.79
N ALA A 38 8.66 -2.99 9.47
CA ALA A 38 9.35 -4.26 9.59
C ALA A 38 10.83 -4.05 9.95
N VAL A 39 11.40 -5.04 10.63
CA VAL A 39 12.84 -5.09 10.95
C VAL A 39 13.41 -6.37 10.35
N HIS A 40 14.61 -6.27 9.77
CA HIS A 40 15.25 -7.42 9.16
C HIS A 40 15.90 -8.26 10.28
N PRO A 41 15.51 -9.55 10.46
CA PRO A 41 15.93 -10.33 11.62
C PRO A 41 17.43 -10.59 11.67
N GLU A 42 18.11 -10.67 10.52
CA GLU A 42 19.56 -10.93 10.46
C GLU A 42 20.41 -9.65 10.61
N ASN A 43 19.78 -8.47 10.52
CA ASN A 43 20.44 -7.17 10.51
C ASN A 43 19.90 -6.27 11.63
N ASP A 44 19.94 -6.76 12.86
CA ASP A 44 19.70 -5.94 14.06
C ASP A 44 20.72 -6.28 15.17
N PRO A 45 21.98 -5.82 15.04
CA PRO A 45 23.05 -6.15 15.99
C PRO A 45 22.84 -5.55 17.38
N LYS A 46 22.02 -4.50 17.50
CA LYS A 46 21.81 -3.73 18.74
C LYS A 46 20.40 -3.89 19.34
N GLY A 47 19.48 -4.54 18.62
CA GLY A 47 18.09 -4.69 19.06
C GLY A 47 17.28 -3.40 19.03
N GLU A 48 17.78 -2.36 18.36
CA GLU A 48 17.17 -1.02 18.33
C GLU A 48 16.30 -0.80 17.09
N GLY A 49 16.26 -1.76 16.16
CA GLY A 49 15.55 -1.62 14.89
C GLY A 49 14.06 -1.31 15.05
N MET A 50 13.39 -1.95 16.01
CA MET A 50 11.96 -1.73 16.23
C MET A 50 11.67 -0.34 16.82
N ALA A 51 12.55 0.17 17.68
CA ALA A 51 12.41 1.52 18.24
C ALA A 51 12.59 2.58 17.14
N ILE A 52 13.58 2.39 16.26
CA ILE A 52 13.83 3.27 15.11
C ILE A 52 12.63 3.25 14.15
N ALA A 53 12.12 2.07 13.80
CA ALA A 53 11.00 1.94 12.88
C ALA A 53 9.72 2.60 13.43
N LYS A 54 9.43 2.41 14.73
CA LYS A 54 8.28 3.06 15.39
C LYS A 54 8.46 4.58 15.47
N ALA A 55 9.65 5.07 15.80
CA ALA A 55 9.93 6.50 15.84
C ALA A 55 9.78 7.15 14.46
N TRP A 56 10.25 6.47 13.41
CA TRP A 56 10.12 6.95 12.04
C TRP A 56 8.66 6.97 11.57
N ALA A 57 7.89 5.91 11.84
CA ALA A 57 6.45 5.90 11.57
C ALA A 57 5.67 6.95 12.37
N ALA A 58 6.12 7.28 13.58
CA ALA A 58 5.55 8.36 14.36
C ALA A 58 5.84 9.74 13.72
N ALA A 59 7.08 9.96 13.29
CA ALA A 59 7.52 11.21 12.65
C ALA A 59 6.77 11.50 11.33
N THR A 60 6.44 10.48 10.55
CA THR A 60 5.63 10.60 9.33
C THR A 60 4.13 10.73 9.58
N GLY A 61 3.69 10.66 10.84
CA GLY A 61 2.27 10.74 11.20
C GLY A 61 1.50 9.42 11.05
N GLY A 62 2.17 8.31 10.69
CA GLY A 62 1.51 7.00 10.53
C GLY A 62 0.85 6.49 11.81
N HIS A 63 1.40 6.85 12.97
CA HIS A 63 0.83 6.54 14.28
C HIS A 63 -0.63 7.03 14.46
N ARG A 64 -1.06 8.04 13.70
CA ARG A 64 -2.42 8.60 13.80
C ARG A 64 -3.46 7.78 13.06
N ALA A 65 -3.06 7.07 12.02
CA ALA A 65 -3.95 6.22 11.23
C ALA A 65 -3.82 4.73 11.58
N GLY A 66 -2.68 4.34 12.17
CA GLY A 66 -2.40 2.98 12.58
C GLY A 66 -1.09 2.48 12.00
N VAL A 67 -0.29 1.85 12.86
CA VAL A 67 0.98 1.22 12.48
C VAL A 67 0.85 -0.28 12.68
N LEU A 68 1.12 -1.04 11.63
CA LEU A 68 1.05 -2.50 11.64
C LEU A 68 2.46 -3.07 11.53
N GLU A 69 2.77 -4.00 12.43
CA GLU A 69 4.03 -4.74 12.40
C GLU A 69 3.93 -5.90 11.41
N SER A 70 4.89 -5.97 10.48
CA SER A 70 4.95 -6.99 9.43
C SER A 70 6.40 -7.44 9.21
N SER A 71 6.60 -8.34 8.26
CA SER A 71 7.92 -8.80 7.83
C SER A 71 8.26 -8.29 6.43
N PHE A 72 9.55 -8.13 6.13
CA PHE A 72 10.04 -7.77 4.79
C PHE A 72 9.45 -8.66 3.70
N VAL A 73 9.39 -9.96 3.96
CA VAL A 73 8.87 -10.94 2.99
C VAL A 73 7.37 -10.76 2.76
N ALA A 74 6.59 -10.53 3.81
CA ALA A 74 5.14 -10.34 3.70
C ALA A 74 4.81 -9.05 2.94
N GLU A 75 5.56 -7.98 3.21
CA GLU A 75 5.32 -6.69 2.56
C GLU A 75 5.65 -6.73 1.07
N VAL A 76 6.84 -7.21 0.71
CA VAL A 76 7.27 -7.33 -0.69
C VAL A 76 6.29 -8.18 -1.50
N LYS A 77 5.78 -9.26 -0.92
CA LYS A 77 4.75 -10.10 -1.56
C LYS A 77 3.44 -9.35 -1.76
N SER A 78 2.97 -8.61 -0.75
CA SER A 78 1.72 -7.87 -0.83
C SER A 78 1.79 -6.70 -1.82
N ASP A 79 2.93 -6.03 -1.87
CA ASP A 79 3.16 -4.86 -2.73
C ASP A 79 3.24 -5.27 -4.21
N LEU A 80 4.05 -6.29 -4.52
CA LEU A 80 4.12 -6.87 -5.86
C LEU A 80 2.76 -7.41 -6.34
N MET A 81 1.95 -7.97 -5.44
CA MET A 81 0.59 -8.42 -5.76
C MET A 81 -0.37 -7.25 -5.99
N GLY A 82 -0.16 -6.10 -5.35
CA GLY A 82 -1.00 -4.90 -5.52
C GLY A 82 -0.75 -4.19 -6.85
N GLU A 83 0.51 -4.13 -7.29
CA GLU A 83 0.90 -3.38 -8.50
C GLU A 83 0.65 -4.16 -9.80
N GLN A 84 0.75 -5.49 -9.79
CA GLN A 84 0.72 -6.28 -11.03
C GLN A 84 -0.65 -6.53 -11.68
N PRO A 85 -1.79 -6.68 -10.97
CA PRO A 85 -3.10 -6.89 -11.62
C PRO A 85 -3.97 -5.64 -11.74
N SER A 86 -3.78 -4.61 -10.90
CA SER A 86 -4.71 -3.47 -10.80
C SER A 86 -4.51 -2.41 -11.89
N CYS A 87 -3.27 -2.19 -12.35
CA CYS A 87 -2.98 -1.21 -13.41
C CYS A 87 -3.55 -1.66 -14.78
N ALA A 88 -3.55 -2.97 -15.05
CA ALA A 88 -4.10 -3.53 -16.28
C ALA A 88 -5.64 -3.52 -16.32
N VAL A 89 -6.31 -3.79 -15.20
CA VAL A 89 -7.79 -3.82 -15.14
C VAL A 89 -8.38 -2.41 -15.09
N CYS A 90 -7.80 -1.45 -14.35
CA CYS A 90 -8.32 -0.09 -14.33
C CYS A 90 -8.14 0.61 -15.70
N CYS A 91 -7.00 0.43 -16.36
CA CYS A 91 -6.79 0.96 -17.71
C CYS A 91 -7.66 0.26 -18.78
N ARG A 92 -7.94 -1.04 -18.65
CA ARG A 92 -8.77 -1.78 -19.62
C ARG A 92 -10.27 -1.54 -19.41
N LEU A 93 -10.74 -1.35 -18.18
CA LEU A 93 -12.13 -0.98 -17.91
C LEU A 93 -12.44 0.43 -18.40
N ALA A 94 -11.49 1.38 -18.27
CA ALA A 94 -11.64 2.72 -18.84
C ALA A 94 -11.77 2.70 -20.38
N ARG A 95 -11.06 1.80 -21.10
CA ARG A 95 -11.22 1.62 -22.56
C ARG A 95 -12.46 0.83 -22.96
N CYS A 96 -12.89 -0.14 -22.15
CA CYS A 96 -14.08 -0.94 -22.43
C CYS A 96 -15.38 -0.15 -22.19
N CYS A 97 -15.38 0.74 -21.19
CA CYS A 97 -16.48 1.66 -20.93
C CYS A 97 -16.55 2.78 -21.99
N ALA A 98 -15.40 3.22 -22.53
CA ALA A 98 -15.37 4.20 -23.62
C ALA A 98 -15.86 3.65 -24.98
N SER A 99 -15.82 2.34 -25.21
CA SER A 99 -16.29 1.73 -26.48
C SER A 99 -17.72 1.20 -26.47
N THR A 100 -18.43 1.26 -25.34
CA THR A 100 -19.82 0.81 -25.26
C THR A 100 -20.79 1.99 -25.11
N SER A 101 -21.00 2.69 -26.23
CA SER A 101 -22.21 3.47 -26.52
C SER A 101 -23.48 2.59 -26.64
N TRP A 102 -23.53 1.47 -25.92
CA TRP A 102 -24.55 0.43 -26.01
C TRP A 102 -25.64 0.55 -24.93
N TRP A 103 -25.47 1.45 -23.95
CA TRP A 103 -26.42 1.63 -22.83
C TRP A 103 -27.55 2.65 -23.09
N LYS A 104 -27.76 3.11 -24.34
CA LYS A 104 -28.85 4.06 -24.69
C LYS A 104 -29.99 3.50 -25.54
N ARG A 105 -30.09 2.19 -25.79
CA ARG A 105 -31.26 1.62 -26.51
C ARG A 105 -31.64 0.22 -26.03
N ALA A 106 -32.59 0.14 -25.11
CA ALA A 106 -33.57 -0.95 -25.07
C ALA A 106 -34.82 -0.52 -24.29
N PRO A 107 -36.03 -0.60 -24.86
CA PRO A 107 -37.27 -0.20 -24.21
C PRO A 107 -37.72 -1.24 -23.18
N ILE A 108 -38.20 -0.74 -22.03
CA ILE A 108 -38.89 -1.51 -21.00
C ILE A 108 -40.13 -2.15 -21.65
N ARG A 109 -40.18 -3.49 -21.69
CA ARG A 109 -41.38 -4.23 -22.07
C ARG A 109 -41.80 -5.08 -20.88
N HIS A 110 -42.91 -4.67 -20.25
CA HIS A 110 -43.69 -5.44 -19.29
C HIS A 110 -44.12 -6.78 -19.90
N THR A 111 -43.96 -7.87 -19.16
CA THR A 111 -44.83 -9.04 -19.28
C THR A 111 -44.96 -9.69 -17.91
N GLN A 112 -46.20 -9.68 -17.40
CA GLN A 112 -46.63 -10.49 -16.28
C GLN A 112 -46.48 -11.98 -16.60
N LYS A 113 -46.17 -12.79 -15.59
CA LYS A 113 -46.37 -14.24 -15.61
C LYS A 113 -47.31 -14.61 -14.46
N ASN A 114 -48.41 -15.25 -14.85
CA ASN A 114 -49.23 -16.13 -14.02
C ASN A 114 -48.39 -17.23 -13.38
#